data_AF-B0WUL7-F1
#
_entry.id   AF-B0WUL7-F1
#
_cell.length_a   1.000
_cell.length_b   1.000
_cell.length_c   1.000
_cell.angle_alpha   90.00
_cell.angle_beta   90.00
_cell.angle_gamma   90.00
#
_symmetry.space_group_name_H-M   'P 1'
#
loop_
_entity.id
_entity.type
_entity.pdbx_description
1 polymer ?
#
loop_
_entity_poly.entity_id
_entity_poly.type
_entity_poly.pdbx_seq_one_letter_code
_entity_poly.pdbx_strand_id
1 'polypeptide(L)'
;MPGSVSTRKDPTTWLNNEFFEKVLRQVTNDKGLVVEDFFINLHANAGEHYASTIYRAQVSYRSRGKVEPIALVIKLITSKVNQLADDSSFENELNLYKNLLNQMQNLLKKAGVEGAQLAPKLLYASTEPQPVIILEDVTSKKYELHKGLMNLENSKAIATKLARFHAASYCALQDIESKSFGDLSAGLFQTKPNNGTKFMEENFGIFAEELAKWGGFEKYAEKIKGVLPTFLSRGAAIYNQHNNCFAVKVLNHGDFHYNNMLVRFDSDRTSVADVLLIDYQLSFVGSPAIDLFYLLYLVCDRETREKHRQELIYHYHRQLVETLAKVGHIGKVPTLFELNEDMLKCGFLEVVIAVCFIPFLFADYGTALNVFDNSQDAKQYRRQLYNGTEYRKIIEPLLPNFLHKGFLD
;
A
#
# COMPACT_ATOMS: atom_id res chain seq x y z
N MET A 1 -27.86 -39.04 -19.85
CA MET A 1 -27.15 -39.00 -18.55
C MET A 1 -25.95 -39.93 -18.64
N PRO A 2 -24.86 -39.73 -17.88
CA PRO A 2 -24.45 -38.57 -17.08
C PRO A 2 -23.08 -38.02 -17.50
N GLY A 3 -22.67 -36.89 -16.92
CA GLY A 3 -21.38 -36.26 -17.20
C GLY A 3 -21.33 -34.76 -16.95
N SER A 4 -22.10 -34.26 -15.99
CA SER A 4 -22.01 -32.89 -15.50
C SER A 4 -20.61 -32.62 -14.93
N VAL A 5 -19.82 -31.79 -15.60
CA VAL A 5 -18.69 -31.09 -14.93
C VAL A 5 -19.17 -29.71 -14.54
N SER A 6 -20.09 -29.69 -13.58
CA SER A 6 -20.42 -28.52 -12.76
C SER A 6 -20.00 -28.86 -11.35
N THR A 7 -18.79 -28.44 -10.96
CA THR A 7 -18.42 -28.24 -9.54
C THR A 7 -17.17 -27.35 -9.44
N ARG A 8 -17.35 -26.02 -9.51
CA ARG A 8 -16.52 -25.13 -8.67
C ARG A 8 -17.25 -25.01 -7.33
N LYS A 9 -16.89 -25.86 -6.37
CA LYS A 9 -17.15 -25.67 -4.93
C LYS A 9 -15.77 -25.73 -4.27
N ASP A 10 -15.32 -24.81 -3.44
CA ASP A 10 -16.01 -23.85 -2.59
C ASP A 10 -15.06 -22.68 -2.28
N PRO A 11 -15.51 -21.41 -2.22
CA PRO A 11 -14.74 -20.35 -1.61
C PRO A 11 -15.34 -19.81 -0.30
N THR A 12 -16.34 -20.47 0.29
CA THR A 12 -16.56 -20.66 1.73
C THR A 12 -18.01 -21.09 1.96
N THR A 13 -18.22 -22.32 2.41
CA THR A 13 -19.54 -22.89 2.77
C THR A 13 -20.36 -22.00 3.71
N TRP A 14 -19.69 -21.06 4.39
CA TRP A 14 -20.27 -20.08 5.31
C TRP A 14 -20.59 -18.71 4.68
N LEU A 15 -20.10 -18.34 3.49
CA LEU A 15 -20.55 -17.13 2.77
C LEU A 15 -21.91 -17.39 2.11
N ASN A 16 -22.94 -17.47 2.94
CA ASN A 16 -24.31 -17.81 2.56
C ASN A 16 -25.32 -16.71 3.00
N ASN A 17 -26.61 -16.95 2.77
CA ASN A 17 -27.68 -16.02 3.15
C ASN A 17 -27.62 -15.61 4.63
N GLU A 18 -27.44 -16.56 5.55
CA GLU A 18 -27.41 -16.29 7.00
C GLU A 18 -26.24 -15.36 7.37
N PHE A 19 -25.07 -15.57 6.74
CA PHE A 19 -23.92 -14.71 6.95
C PHE A 19 -24.18 -13.29 6.41
N PHE A 20 -24.68 -13.15 5.19
CA PHE A 20 -25.00 -11.83 4.64
C PHE A 20 -26.10 -11.13 5.43
N GLU A 21 -27.10 -11.85 5.93
CA GLU A 21 -28.11 -11.30 6.85
C GLU A 21 -27.45 -10.77 8.13
N LYS A 22 -26.58 -11.56 8.76
CA LYS A 22 -25.84 -11.11 9.96
C LYS A 22 -25.09 -9.81 9.68
N VAL A 23 -24.31 -9.77 8.59
CA VAL A 23 -23.54 -8.60 8.17
C VAL A 23 -24.45 -7.40 7.93
N LEU A 24 -25.49 -7.55 7.11
CA LEU A 24 -26.34 -6.45 6.69
C LEU A 24 -27.26 -5.95 7.80
N ARG A 25 -27.73 -6.83 8.70
CA ARG A 25 -28.45 -6.42 9.92
C ARG A 25 -27.59 -5.51 10.78
N GLN A 26 -26.30 -5.79 10.88
CA GLN A 26 -25.35 -4.98 11.65
C GLN A 26 -25.07 -3.63 10.97
N VAL A 27 -24.90 -3.63 9.65
CA VAL A 27 -24.65 -2.42 8.84
C VAL A 27 -25.86 -1.48 8.83
N THR A 28 -27.07 -2.02 8.69
CA THR A 28 -28.32 -1.25 8.55
C THR A 28 -29.02 -0.96 9.88
N ASN A 29 -28.60 -1.64 10.94
CA ASN A 29 -29.30 -1.67 12.23
C ASN A 29 -30.79 -2.06 12.06
N ASP A 30 -31.10 -2.96 11.12
CA ASP A 30 -32.42 -3.54 10.91
C ASP A 30 -32.39 -5.03 11.20
N LYS A 31 -32.90 -5.44 12.38
CA LYS A 31 -32.95 -6.85 12.79
C LYS A 31 -33.89 -7.70 11.93
N GLY A 32 -34.85 -7.09 11.23
CA GLY A 32 -35.82 -7.77 10.37
C GLY A 32 -35.34 -7.95 8.93
N LEU A 33 -34.11 -7.53 8.61
CA LEU A 33 -33.54 -7.67 7.27
C LEU A 33 -33.43 -9.14 6.88
N VAL A 34 -33.86 -9.46 5.66
CA VAL A 34 -33.77 -10.79 5.04
C VAL A 34 -33.03 -10.69 3.73
N VAL A 35 -32.09 -11.59 3.48
CA VAL A 35 -31.40 -11.67 2.18
C VAL A 35 -32.25 -12.50 1.23
N GLU A 36 -32.56 -11.95 0.05
CA GLU A 36 -33.37 -12.64 -0.96
C GLU A 36 -32.50 -13.48 -1.90
N ASP A 37 -31.37 -12.91 -2.34
CA ASP A 37 -30.42 -13.59 -3.23
C ASP A 37 -29.04 -12.95 -3.13
N PHE A 38 -28.00 -13.69 -3.51
CA PHE A 38 -26.66 -13.16 -3.65
C PHE A 38 -25.85 -13.89 -4.72
N PHE A 39 -24.89 -13.17 -5.29
CA PHE A 39 -23.95 -13.70 -6.27
C PHE A 39 -22.52 -13.33 -5.86
N ILE A 40 -21.63 -14.32 -5.78
CA ILE A 40 -20.22 -14.13 -5.43
C ILE A 40 -19.33 -14.51 -6.60
N ASN A 41 -18.40 -13.62 -6.96
CA ASN A 41 -17.33 -13.90 -7.89
C ASN A 41 -15.97 -13.78 -7.21
N LEU A 42 -15.08 -14.73 -7.50
CA LEU A 42 -13.67 -14.57 -7.22
C LEU A 42 -13.10 -13.49 -8.13
N HIS A 43 -12.35 -12.53 -7.58
CA HIS A 43 -11.65 -11.56 -8.40
C HIS A 43 -10.52 -12.25 -9.17
N ALA A 44 -10.55 -12.18 -10.50
CA ALA A 44 -9.79 -13.06 -11.40
C ALA A 44 -8.25 -12.91 -11.39
N ASN A 45 -7.69 -11.97 -10.62
CA ASN A 45 -6.25 -11.72 -10.57
C ASN A 45 -5.58 -12.38 -9.36
N ALA A 46 -5.73 -13.71 -9.24
CA ALA A 46 -5.16 -14.49 -8.14
C ALA A 46 -3.61 -14.44 -8.05
N GLY A 47 -2.93 -13.90 -9.07
CA GLY A 47 -1.46 -13.72 -9.10
C GLY A 47 -0.97 -12.36 -8.57
N GLU A 48 -1.86 -11.38 -8.36
CA GLU A 48 -1.47 -10.01 -7.95
C GLU A 48 -1.70 -9.73 -6.45
N HIS A 49 -2.47 -10.58 -5.76
CA HIS A 49 -2.79 -10.42 -4.34
C HIS A 49 -1.99 -11.40 -3.48
N TYR A 50 -0.92 -10.88 -2.88
CA TYR A 50 0.14 -11.66 -2.22
C TYR A 50 -0.34 -12.44 -0.98
N ALA A 51 -1.26 -11.85 -0.19
CA ALA A 51 -1.65 -12.35 1.14
C ALA A 51 -3.15 -12.61 1.32
N SER A 52 -3.99 -12.32 0.33
CA SER A 52 -5.46 -12.44 0.47
C SER A 52 -6.16 -12.90 -0.81
N THR A 53 -7.31 -13.53 -0.62
CA THR A 53 -8.25 -13.86 -1.69
C THR A 53 -9.42 -12.88 -1.64
N ILE A 54 -9.64 -12.18 -2.73
CA ILE A 54 -10.68 -11.14 -2.83
C ILE A 54 -11.87 -11.67 -3.61
N TYR A 55 -13.05 -11.58 -3.02
CA TYR A 55 -14.33 -11.83 -3.69
C TYR A 55 -15.11 -10.53 -3.84
N ARG A 56 -15.93 -10.48 -4.89
CA ARG A 56 -16.97 -9.46 -5.05
C ARG A 56 -18.32 -10.13 -4.92
N ALA A 57 -19.16 -9.60 -4.04
CA ALA A 57 -20.52 -10.08 -3.84
C ALA A 57 -21.54 -9.01 -4.22
N GLN A 58 -22.59 -9.40 -4.93
CA GLN A 58 -23.81 -8.62 -5.10
C GLN A 58 -24.90 -9.29 -4.27
N VAL A 59 -25.49 -8.55 -3.33
CA VAL A 59 -26.51 -9.07 -2.41
C VAL A 59 -27.79 -8.27 -2.59
N SER A 60 -28.91 -8.96 -2.80
CA SER A 60 -30.25 -8.37 -2.77
C SER A 60 -30.87 -8.67 -1.42
N TYR A 61 -31.29 -7.64 -0.68
CA TYR A 61 -31.91 -7.80 0.63
C TYR A 61 -33.19 -6.98 0.75
N ARG A 62 -34.09 -7.46 1.59
CA ARG A 62 -35.30 -6.74 2.01
C ARG A 62 -35.08 -6.12 3.37
N SER A 63 -35.14 -4.79 3.46
CA SER A 63 -35.11 -4.04 4.71
C SER A 63 -36.32 -3.12 4.77
N ARG A 64 -37.04 -3.14 5.91
CA ARG A 64 -38.22 -2.28 6.15
C ARG A 64 -39.24 -2.26 4.98
N GLY A 65 -39.46 -3.43 4.37
CA GLY A 65 -40.41 -3.63 3.27
C GLY A 65 -39.89 -3.28 1.86
N LYS A 66 -38.68 -2.74 1.72
CA LYS A 66 -38.06 -2.40 0.43
C LYS A 66 -36.96 -3.39 0.08
N VAL A 67 -36.87 -3.76 -1.19
CA VAL A 67 -35.77 -4.56 -1.74
C VAL A 67 -34.68 -3.62 -2.22
N GLU A 68 -33.45 -3.83 -1.76
CA GLU A 68 -32.28 -3.01 -2.09
C GLU A 68 -31.10 -3.90 -2.48
N PRO A 69 -30.34 -3.53 -3.52
CA PRO A 69 -29.08 -4.18 -3.84
C PRO A 69 -27.91 -3.53 -3.10
N ILE A 70 -26.90 -4.33 -2.73
CA ILE A 70 -25.61 -3.85 -2.25
C ILE A 70 -24.47 -4.65 -2.87
N ALA A 71 -23.41 -3.95 -3.27
CA ALA A 71 -22.18 -4.55 -3.77
C ALA A 71 -21.09 -4.48 -2.68
N LEU A 72 -20.41 -5.60 -2.46
CA LEU A 72 -19.46 -5.83 -1.38
C LEU A 72 -18.14 -6.36 -1.93
N VAL A 73 -17.03 -5.92 -1.34
CA VAL A 73 -15.70 -6.54 -1.52
C VAL A 73 -15.39 -7.34 -0.26
N ILE A 74 -15.12 -8.63 -0.41
CA ILE A 74 -14.82 -9.56 0.69
C ILE A 74 -13.36 -9.97 0.56
N LYS A 75 -12.52 -9.50 1.47
CA LYS A 75 -11.11 -9.89 1.59
C LYS A 75 -11.01 -11.01 2.61
N LEU A 76 -10.70 -12.21 2.15
CA LEU A 76 -10.35 -13.36 2.99
C LEU A 76 -8.83 -13.44 3.06
N ILE A 77 -8.26 -13.50 4.25
CA ILE A 77 -6.81 -13.69 4.36
C ILE A 77 -6.50 -15.16 4.21
N THR A 78 -5.60 -15.46 3.28
CA THR A 78 -5.18 -16.83 3.02
C THR A 78 -3.76 -16.99 3.53
N SER A 79 -3.60 -17.78 4.59
CA SER A 79 -2.31 -18.17 5.14
C SER A 79 -1.53 -18.99 4.12
N LYS A 80 -0.74 -18.36 3.25
CA LYS A 80 0.02 -19.07 2.20
C LYS A 80 1.51 -19.19 2.50
N VAL A 81 2.07 -18.40 3.43
CA VAL A 81 3.52 -18.38 3.64
C VAL A 81 3.93 -18.37 5.12
N ASN A 82 3.33 -17.52 5.96
CA ASN A 82 3.69 -17.44 7.38
C ASN A 82 2.52 -16.93 8.23
N GLN A 83 1.84 -17.85 8.90
CA GLN A 83 0.61 -17.59 9.65
C GLN A 83 0.77 -16.42 10.65
N LEU A 84 1.88 -16.33 11.38
CA LEU A 84 2.10 -15.26 12.37
C LEU A 84 2.29 -13.87 11.73
N ALA A 85 2.95 -13.79 10.58
CA ALA A 85 3.13 -12.52 9.87
C ALA A 85 1.82 -12.08 9.21
N ASP A 86 1.09 -13.03 8.63
CA ASP A 86 -0.22 -12.83 7.99
C ASP A 86 -1.26 -12.36 9.04
N ASP A 87 -1.26 -12.97 10.24
CA ASP A 87 -2.14 -12.60 11.36
C ASP A 87 -1.82 -11.19 11.88
N SER A 88 -0.55 -10.84 12.07
CA SER A 88 -0.17 -9.49 12.52
C SER A 88 -0.53 -8.40 11.51
N SER A 89 -0.41 -8.70 10.20
CA SER A 89 -0.75 -7.79 9.12
C SER A 89 -2.27 -7.57 9.03
N PHE A 90 -3.05 -8.63 9.27
CA PHE A 90 -4.51 -8.55 9.37
C PHE A 90 -4.96 -7.69 10.54
N GLU A 91 -4.42 -7.95 11.73
CA GLU A 91 -4.78 -7.23 12.94
C GLU A 91 -4.48 -5.73 12.78
N ASN A 92 -3.34 -5.40 12.16
CA ASN A 92 -2.98 -4.03 11.82
C ASN A 92 -4.00 -3.38 10.88
N GLU A 93 -4.29 -4.02 9.73
CA GLU A 93 -5.27 -3.51 8.75
C GLU A 93 -6.66 -3.34 9.39
N LEU A 94 -7.12 -4.34 10.14
CA LEU A 94 -8.40 -4.34 10.83
C LEU A 94 -8.50 -3.21 11.86
N ASN A 95 -7.46 -3.03 12.66
CA ASN A 95 -7.38 -1.98 13.67
C ASN A 95 -7.44 -0.59 13.02
N LEU A 96 -6.76 -0.40 11.88
CA LEU A 96 -6.81 0.85 11.14
C LEU A 96 -8.22 1.15 10.60
N TYR A 97 -8.87 0.17 9.97
CA TYR A 97 -10.25 0.36 9.48
C TYR A 97 -11.26 0.62 10.61
N LYS A 98 -11.14 -0.07 11.75
CA LYS A 98 -12.07 0.11 12.87
C LYS A 98 -11.89 1.44 13.57
N ASN A 99 -10.65 1.81 13.85
CA ASN A 99 -10.33 2.89 14.78
C ASN A 99 -9.82 4.12 14.05
N LEU A 100 -8.60 4.05 13.50
CA LEU A 100 -7.85 5.24 13.10
C LEU A 100 -8.38 5.90 11.81
N LEU A 101 -8.74 5.11 10.79
CA LEU A 101 -9.27 5.64 9.52
C LEU A 101 -10.59 6.37 9.72
N ASN A 102 -11.48 5.88 10.58
CA ASN A 102 -12.75 6.54 10.88
C ASN A 102 -12.52 7.90 11.56
N GLN A 103 -11.60 7.97 12.51
CA GLN A 103 -11.25 9.23 13.17
C GLN A 103 -10.61 10.21 12.18
N MET A 104 -9.66 9.77 11.36
CA MET A 104 -9.01 10.59 10.33
C MET A 104 -10.02 11.17 9.34
N GLN A 105 -10.91 10.34 8.79
CA GLN A 105 -11.94 10.78 7.85
C GLN A 105 -12.93 11.75 8.52
N ASN A 106 -13.28 11.53 9.78
CA ASN A 106 -14.15 12.44 10.54
C ASN A 106 -13.49 13.80 10.79
N LEU A 107 -12.19 13.82 11.13
CA LEU A 107 -11.41 15.05 11.29
C LEU A 107 -11.41 15.87 9.98
N LEU A 108 -11.09 15.23 8.86
CA LEU A 108 -11.10 15.85 7.54
C LEU A 108 -12.49 16.38 7.16
N LYS A 109 -13.54 15.58 7.41
CA LYS A 109 -14.92 15.95 7.10
C LYS A 109 -15.40 17.14 7.93
N LYS A 110 -15.14 17.15 9.24
CA LYS A 110 -15.50 18.28 10.13
C LYS A 110 -14.78 19.58 9.72
N ALA A 111 -13.57 19.46 9.21
CA ALA A 111 -12.77 20.57 8.70
C ALA A 111 -13.18 21.05 7.28
N GLY A 112 -14.18 20.41 6.65
CA GLY A 112 -14.60 20.77 5.29
C GLY A 112 -13.55 20.46 4.22
N VAL A 113 -12.64 19.50 4.47
CA VAL A 113 -11.65 19.07 3.47
C VAL A 113 -12.36 18.23 2.40
N GLU A 114 -12.27 18.68 1.16
CA GLU A 114 -12.76 17.90 0.01
C GLU A 114 -12.03 16.55 -0.09
N GLY A 115 -12.72 15.51 -0.57
CA GLY A 115 -12.14 14.17 -0.65
C GLY A 115 -11.71 13.62 0.73
N ALA A 116 -12.48 13.94 1.78
CA ALA A 116 -12.24 13.46 3.16
C ALA A 116 -12.32 11.93 3.31
N GLN A 117 -12.94 11.22 2.35
CA GLN A 117 -12.92 9.76 2.31
C GLN A 117 -11.52 9.29 1.88
N LEU A 118 -10.88 8.48 2.73
CA LEU A 118 -9.52 7.98 2.54
C LEU A 118 -9.52 6.53 2.05
N ALA A 119 -10.51 5.73 2.49
CA ALA A 119 -10.63 4.32 2.17
C ALA A 119 -12.09 3.96 1.82
N PRO A 120 -12.34 2.82 1.16
CA PRO A 120 -13.65 2.21 1.14
C PRO A 120 -14.17 2.00 2.57
N LYS A 121 -15.47 2.23 2.79
CA LYS A 121 -16.08 2.02 4.10
C LYS A 121 -15.98 0.55 4.53
N LEU A 122 -15.47 0.33 5.75
CA LEU A 122 -15.59 -0.96 6.44
C LEU A 122 -17.06 -1.22 6.79
N LEU A 123 -17.61 -2.32 6.28
CA LEU A 123 -18.99 -2.73 6.55
C LEU A 123 -19.03 -3.80 7.64
N TYR A 124 -18.10 -4.76 7.60
CA TYR A 124 -18.02 -5.82 8.58
C TYR A 124 -16.61 -6.40 8.64
N ALA A 125 -16.21 -6.90 9.80
CA ALA A 125 -15.02 -7.71 9.93
C ALA A 125 -15.15 -8.71 11.07
N SER A 126 -14.56 -9.88 10.90
CA SER A 126 -14.60 -10.99 11.86
C SER A 126 -13.33 -11.81 11.77
N THR A 127 -12.93 -12.43 12.88
CA THR A 127 -11.91 -13.50 12.91
C THR A 127 -12.53 -14.88 12.77
N GLU A 128 -13.85 -15.00 12.96
CA GLU A 128 -14.61 -16.25 12.90
C GLU A 128 -15.52 -16.29 11.67
N PRO A 129 -15.62 -17.42 10.95
CA PRO A 129 -14.86 -18.67 11.14
C PRO A 129 -13.40 -18.59 10.63
N GLN A 130 -13.06 -17.51 9.92
CA GLN A 130 -11.71 -17.12 9.58
C GLN A 130 -11.63 -15.59 9.41
N PRO A 131 -10.43 -14.99 9.45
CA PRO A 131 -10.20 -13.58 9.18
C PRO A 131 -10.85 -13.09 7.88
N VAL A 132 -11.83 -12.19 8.02
CA VAL A 132 -12.56 -11.56 6.91
C VAL A 132 -12.73 -10.07 7.15
N ILE A 133 -12.48 -9.28 6.10
CA ILE A 133 -12.84 -7.87 6.01
C ILE A 133 -13.83 -7.70 4.84
N ILE A 134 -14.97 -7.06 5.12
CA ILE A 134 -15.98 -6.70 4.12
C ILE A 134 -16.02 -5.19 3.99
N LEU A 135 -15.70 -4.71 2.79
CA LEU A 135 -15.71 -3.31 2.41
C LEU A 135 -16.87 -3.01 1.45
N GLU A 136 -17.27 -1.74 1.37
CA GLU A 136 -18.16 -1.29 0.30
C GLU A 136 -17.48 -1.47 -1.07
N ASP A 137 -18.22 -1.94 -2.08
CA ASP A 137 -17.75 -1.86 -3.46
C ASP A 137 -18.02 -0.45 -4.02
N VAL A 138 -16.94 0.25 -4.36
CA VAL A 138 -16.97 1.63 -4.85
C VAL A 138 -17.04 1.74 -6.38
N THR A 139 -17.22 0.64 -7.10
CA THR A 139 -17.30 0.63 -8.58
C THR A 139 -18.46 1.49 -9.09
N SER A 140 -19.61 1.49 -8.40
CA SER A 140 -20.76 2.35 -8.75
C SER A 140 -20.48 3.85 -8.64
N LYS A 141 -19.49 4.21 -7.81
CA LYS A 141 -18.97 5.58 -7.66
C LYS A 141 -17.86 5.89 -8.67
N LYS A 142 -17.64 5.02 -9.67
CA LYS A 142 -16.62 5.14 -10.74
C LYS A 142 -15.17 5.09 -10.25
N TYR A 143 -14.91 4.47 -9.09
CA TYR A 143 -13.56 4.14 -8.68
C TYR A 143 -13.13 2.83 -9.34
N GLU A 144 -11.91 2.81 -9.87
CA GLU A 144 -11.33 1.67 -10.56
C GLU A 144 -9.85 1.50 -10.19
N LEU A 145 -9.34 0.28 -10.33
CA LEU A 145 -7.91 0.03 -10.26
C LEU A 145 -7.26 0.53 -11.55
N HIS A 146 -6.32 1.46 -11.45
CA HIS A 146 -5.55 1.92 -12.60
C HIS A 146 -4.20 1.23 -12.63
N LYS A 147 -3.97 0.40 -13.66
CA LYS A 147 -2.67 -0.27 -13.89
C LYS A 147 -1.78 0.61 -14.74
N GLY A 148 -0.97 1.43 -14.09
CA GLY A 148 -0.05 2.33 -14.79
C GLY A 148 0.57 3.37 -13.87
N LEU A 149 1.73 3.86 -14.29
CA LEU A 149 2.36 5.01 -13.67
C LEU A 149 1.68 6.30 -14.15
N MET A 150 1.65 7.30 -13.28
CA MET A 150 0.94 8.56 -13.48
C MET A 150 1.89 9.68 -13.90
N ASN A 151 1.42 10.54 -14.80
CA ASN A 151 2.09 11.80 -15.11
C ASN A 151 2.09 12.76 -13.90
N LEU A 152 2.72 13.93 -14.06
CA LEU A 152 2.87 14.92 -13.00
C LEU A 152 1.52 15.36 -12.40
N GLU A 153 0.54 15.72 -13.23
CA GLU A 153 -0.73 16.27 -12.76
C GLU A 153 -1.55 15.23 -12.00
N ASN A 154 -1.61 13.99 -12.50
CA ASN A 154 -2.26 12.89 -11.79
C ASN A 154 -1.49 12.48 -10.52
N SER A 155 -0.16 12.56 -10.54
CA SER A 155 0.67 12.34 -9.36
C SER A 155 0.45 13.42 -8.30
N LYS A 156 0.23 14.67 -8.67
CA LYS A 156 -0.15 15.75 -7.73
C LYS A 156 -1.49 15.47 -7.06
N ALA A 157 -2.49 14.95 -7.80
CA ALA A 157 -3.78 14.57 -7.20
C ALA A 157 -3.62 13.43 -6.16
N ILE A 158 -2.79 12.43 -6.46
CA ILE A 158 -2.47 11.34 -5.52
C ILE A 158 -1.66 11.86 -4.32
N ALA A 159 -0.68 12.74 -4.55
CA ALA A 159 0.10 13.39 -3.50
C ALA A 159 -0.78 14.24 -2.57
N THR A 160 -1.82 14.89 -3.10
CA THR A 160 -2.83 15.58 -2.29
C THR A 160 -3.59 14.62 -1.37
N LYS A 161 -3.99 13.44 -1.87
CA LYS A 161 -4.63 12.40 -1.03
C LYS A 161 -3.69 11.91 0.06
N LEU A 162 -2.42 11.63 -0.28
CA LEU A 162 -1.39 11.21 0.69
C LEU A 162 -1.15 12.29 1.75
N ALA A 163 -1.05 13.56 1.35
CA ALA A 163 -0.88 14.67 2.28
C ALA A 163 -2.05 14.81 3.25
N ARG A 164 -3.30 14.59 2.79
CA ARG A 164 -4.48 14.57 3.66
C ARG A 164 -4.47 13.40 4.63
N PHE A 165 -4.09 12.22 4.16
CA PHE A 165 -3.92 11.02 4.98
C PHE A 165 -2.87 11.26 6.08
N HIS A 166 -1.70 11.79 5.73
CA HIS A 166 -0.63 12.12 6.67
C HIS A 166 -0.98 13.26 7.65
N ALA A 167 -1.65 14.32 7.20
CA ALA A 167 -2.10 15.39 8.08
C ALA A 167 -3.11 14.89 9.12
N ALA A 168 -4.11 14.12 8.67
CA ALA A 168 -5.14 13.58 9.54
C ALA A 168 -4.57 12.60 10.57
N SER A 169 -3.63 11.73 10.15
CA SER A 169 -2.97 10.80 11.08
C SER A 169 -2.09 11.54 12.07
N TYR A 170 -1.34 12.55 11.63
CA TYR A 170 -0.51 13.36 12.52
C TYR A 170 -1.31 14.02 13.65
N CYS A 171 -2.51 14.54 13.34
CA CYS A 171 -3.40 15.10 14.35
C CYS A 171 -4.01 14.01 15.25
N ALA A 172 -4.49 12.90 14.66
CA ALA A 172 -5.12 11.80 15.41
C ALA A 172 -4.13 11.14 16.40
N LEU A 173 -2.85 11.05 16.06
CA LEU A 173 -1.81 10.48 16.92
C LEU A 173 -1.48 11.36 18.13
N GLN A 174 -1.77 12.66 18.08
CA GLN A 174 -1.51 13.59 19.19
C GLN A 174 -2.66 13.69 20.20
N ASP A 175 -3.84 13.17 19.86
CA ASP A 175 -4.99 13.15 20.77
C ASP A 175 -4.71 12.21 21.96
N ILE A 176 -5.16 12.55 23.17
CA ILE A 176 -4.85 11.80 24.40
C ILE A 176 -5.49 10.39 24.38
N GLU A 177 -6.58 10.23 23.62
CA GLU A 177 -7.20 8.92 23.34
C GLU A 177 -6.34 8.04 22.41
N SER A 178 -5.29 8.56 21.76
CA SER A 178 -4.47 7.84 20.78
C SER A 178 -3.65 6.67 21.34
N LYS A 179 -3.50 6.61 22.68
CA LYS A 179 -2.86 5.47 23.36
C LYS A 179 -3.60 4.15 23.15
N SER A 180 -4.81 4.17 22.59
CA SER A 180 -5.61 2.97 22.31
C SER A 180 -5.38 2.33 20.93
N PHE A 181 -4.52 2.89 20.07
CA PHE A 181 -4.34 2.36 18.70
C PHE A 181 -3.45 1.11 18.59
N GLY A 182 -2.97 0.55 19.70
CA GLY A 182 -2.12 -0.64 19.67
C GLY A 182 -0.73 -0.37 19.05
N ASP A 183 -0.02 -1.45 18.69
CA ASP A 183 1.32 -1.37 18.12
C ASP A 183 1.24 -1.10 16.60
N LEU A 184 1.54 0.14 16.20
CA LEU A 184 1.57 0.57 14.79
C LEU A 184 3.00 0.43 14.21
N SER A 185 3.61 -0.75 14.39
CA SER A 185 4.99 -1.05 14.00
C SER A 185 5.11 -2.08 12.87
N ALA A 186 4.02 -2.38 12.16
CA ALA A 186 3.94 -3.46 11.17
C ALA A 186 4.76 -3.24 9.88
N GLY A 187 5.51 -2.14 9.78
CA GLY A 187 6.20 -1.71 8.57
C GLY A 187 7.18 -2.73 7.99
N LEU A 188 7.59 -2.48 6.73
CA LEU A 188 8.38 -3.40 5.90
C LEU A 188 9.63 -3.97 6.59
N PHE A 189 10.34 -3.15 7.38
CA PHE A 189 11.52 -3.57 8.13
C PHE A 189 11.25 -3.62 9.63
N GLN A 190 11.73 -4.69 10.26
CA GLN A 190 11.76 -4.85 11.71
C GLN A 190 13.17 -5.27 12.15
N THR A 191 13.46 -5.18 13.45
CA THR A 191 14.77 -5.60 13.99
C THR A 191 15.03 -7.09 13.77
N LYS A 192 13.97 -7.91 13.79
CA LYS A 192 14.05 -9.33 13.45
C LYS A 192 13.78 -9.51 11.96
N PRO A 193 14.60 -10.29 11.24
CA PRO A 193 14.37 -10.55 9.83
C PRO A 193 13.10 -11.38 9.63
N ASN A 194 12.29 -10.99 8.65
CA ASN A 194 11.16 -11.77 8.14
C ASN A 194 11.48 -12.32 6.73
N ASN A 195 10.58 -13.11 6.15
CA ASN A 195 10.80 -13.71 4.83
C ASN A 195 10.95 -12.64 3.73
N GLY A 196 10.18 -11.55 3.81
CA GLY A 196 10.28 -10.42 2.88
C GLY A 196 11.64 -9.71 2.96
N THR A 197 12.12 -9.39 4.17
CA THR A 197 13.43 -8.74 4.33
C THR A 197 14.58 -9.63 3.88
N LYS A 198 14.50 -10.95 4.12
CA LYS A 198 15.51 -11.92 3.62
C LYS A 198 15.51 -11.99 2.09
N PHE A 199 14.33 -12.01 1.48
CA PHE A 199 14.19 -11.98 0.02
C PHE A 199 14.76 -10.69 -0.57
N MET A 200 14.49 -9.53 0.04
CA MET A 200 15.06 -8.27 -0.40
C MET A 200 16.59 -8.23 -0.25
N GLU A 201 17.13 -8.72 0.86
CA GLU A 201 18.57 -8.82 1.10
C GLU A 201 19.25 -9.72 0.06
N GLU A 202 18.66 -10.88 -0.26
CA GLU A 202 19.13 -11.75 -1.33
C GLU A 202 19.10 -11.06 -2.70
N ASN A 203 18.01 -10.36 -3.02
CA ASN A 203 17.87 -9.61 -4.27
C ASN A 203 18.90 -8.49 -4.39
N PHE A 204 19.23 -7.85 -3.28
CA PHE A 204 20.29 -6.84 -3.20
C PHE A 204 21.66 -7.46 -3.52
N GLY A 205 21.90 -8.69 -3.05
CA GLY A 205 23.11 -9.47 -3.37
C GLY A 205 23.18 -9.88 -4.84
N ILE A 206 22.09 -10.43 -5.38
CA ILE A 206 21.98 -10.76 -6.81
C ILE A 206 22.24 -9.52 -7.67
N PHE A 207 21.67 -8.37 -7.30
CA PHE A 207 21.90 -7.13 -8.02
C PHE A 207 23.37 -6.70 -7.99
N ALA A 208 24.05 -6.79 -6.84
CA ALA A 208 25.48 -6.48 -6.74
C ALA A 208 26.33 -7.37 -7.66
N GLU A 209 26.00 -8.67 -7.77
CA GLU A 209 26.69 -9.60 -8.67
C GLU A 209 26.45 -9.31 -10.14
N GLU A 210 25.23 -8.92 -10.54
CA GLU A 210 24.94 -8.52 -11.92
C GLU A 210 25.63 -7.20 -12.26
N LEU A 211 25.62 -6.24 -11.34
CA LEU A 211 26.25 -4.94 -11.52
C LEU A 211 27.76 -5.06 -11.72
N ALA A 212 28.42 -6.02 -11.07
CA ALA A 212 29.85 -6.31 -11.26
C ALA A 212 30.19 -6.80 -12.67
N LYS A 213 29.20 -7.29 -13.43
CA LYS A 213 29.35 -7.73 -14.84
C LYS A 213 29.10 -6.59 -15.82
N TRP A 214 28.53 -5.48 -15.38
CA TRP A 214 28.25 -4.32 -16.23
C TRP A 214 29.51 -3.46 -16.33
N GLY A 215 30.11 -3.42 -17.52
CA GLY A 215 31.33 -2.65 -17.74
C GLY A 215 31.16 -1.18 -17.32
N GLY A 216 32.03 -0.69 -16.45
CA GLY A 216 32.01 0.68 -15.92
C GLY A 216 31.18 0.88 -14.65
N PHE A 217 30.58 -0.18 -14.10
CA PHE A 217 29.78 -0.12 -12.87
C PHE A 217 30.41 -0.84 -11.67
N GLU A 218 31.66 -1.29 -11.78
CA GLU A 218 32.37 -2.09 -10.79
C GLU A 218 32.40 -1.39 -9.41
N LYS A 219 32.63 -0.07 -9.39
CA LYS A 219 32.63 0.73 -8.15
C LYS A 219 31.28 0.72 -7.43
N TYR A 220 30.17 0.66 -8.16
CA TYR A 220 28.83 0.65 -7.56
C TYR A 220 28.53 -0.75 -7.03
N ALA A 221 28.97 -1.80 -7.72
CA ALA A 221 28.85 -3.18 -7.26
C ALA A 221 29.58 -3.37 -5.92
N GLU A 222 30.79 -2.85 -5.78
CA GLU A 222 31.54 -2.88 -4.52
C GLU A 222 30.81 -2.15 -3.38
N LYS A 223 30.29 -0.94 -3.66
CA LYS A 223 29.53 -0.15 -2.68
C LYS A 223 28.27 -0.87 -2.21
N ILE A 224 27.46 -1.38 -3.14
CA ILE A 224 26.23 -2.14 -2.84
C ILE A 224 26.56 -3.41 -2.05
N LYS A 225 27.60 -4.14 -2.44
CA LYS A 225 28.07 -5.32 -1.69
C LYS A 225 28.52 -4.94 -0.27
N GLY A 226 29.15 -3.79 -0.09
CA GLY A 226 29.55 -3.26 1.22
C GLY A 226 28.37 -2.90 2.13
N VAL A 227 27.20 -2.60 1.57
CA VAL A 227 25.97 -2.30 2.33
C VAL A 227 25.29 -3.56 2.87
N LEU A 228 25.40 -4.70 2.18
CA LEU A 228 24.73 -5.97 2.53
C LEU A 228 24.81 -6.34 4.02
N PRO A 229 26.00 -6.32 4.69
CA PRO A 229 26.10 -6.69 6.10
C PRO A 229 25.26 -5.81 7.05
N THR A 230 24.88 -4.62 6.61
CA THR A 230 24.09 -3.65 7.39
C THR A 230 22.66 -3.47 6.85
N PHE A 231 22.28 -4.20 5.79
CA PHE A 231 21.01 -4.04 5.06
C PHE A 231 19.79 -4.01 6.01
N LEU A 232 19.65 -5.04 6.84
CA LEU A 232 18.53 -5.15 7.78
C LEU A 232 18.55 -4.01 8.81
N SER A 233 19.71 -3.69 9.37
CA SER A 233 19.83 -2.66 10.42
C SER A 233 19.53 -1.25 9.90
N ARG A 234 19.95 -0.93 8.66
CA ARG A 234 19.65 0.36 8.01
C ARG A 234 18.16 0.49 7.72
N GLY A 235 17.54 -0.56 7.18
CA GLY A 235 16.09 -0.60 6.98
C GLY A 235 15.33 -0.48 8.30
N ALA A 236 15.69 -1.26 9.31
CA ALA A 236 15.04 -1.22 10.62
C ALA A 236 15.17 0.17 11.31
N ALA A 237 16.28 0.89 11.10
CA ALA A 237 16.45 2.24 11.63
C ALA A 237 15.48 3.26 10.99
N ILE A 238 15.14 3.11 9.72
CA ILE A 238 14.16 3.94 9.01
C ILE A 238 12.74 3.67 9.52
N TYR A 239 12.40 2.40 9.74
CA TYR A 239 11.08 1.96 10.17
C TYR A 239 10.87 1.97 11.70
N ASN A 240 11.87 2.41 12.46
CA ASN A 240 11.79 2.47 13.92
C ASN A 240 10.87 3.63 14.37
N GLN A 241 9.69 3.29 14.89
CA GLN A 241 8.72 4.26 15.43
C GLN A 241 9.28 5.12 16.57
N HIS A 242 10.31 4.65 17.29
CA HIS A 242 10.97 5.39 18.37
C HIS A 242 12.12 6.28 17.88
N ASN A 243 12.38 6.32 16.57
CA ASN A 243 13.39 7.20 15.99
C ASN A 243 12.97 8.67 16.13
N ASN A 244 13.63 9.43 17.00
CA ASN A 244 13.28 10.83 17.27
C ASN A 244 14.02 11.82 16.36
N CYS A 245 14.72 11.33 15.34
CA CYS A 245 15.46 12.17 14.40
C CYS A 245 14.57 12.77 13.30
N PHE A 246 13.31 12.35 13.17
CA PHE A 246 12.37 12.86 12.17
C PHE A 246 11.61 14.09 12.67
N ALA A 247 11.34 15.02 11.75
CA ALA A 247 10.73 16.30 12.10
C ALA A 247 9.27 16.15 12.52
N VAL A 248 8.55 15.23 11.87
CA VAL A 248 7.20 14.77 12.24
C VAL A 248 7.07 13.28 11.98
N LYS A 249 6.15 12.62 12.68
CA LYS A 249 5.79 11.23 12.47
C LYS A 249 4.33 11.13 12.09
N VAL A 250 4.06 10.41 11.02
CA VAL A 250 2.71 10.20 10.49
C VAL A 250 2.45 8.70 10.43
N LEU A 251 1.19 8.30 10.37
CA LEU A 251 0.87 6.96 9.89
C LEU A 251 1.19 6.94 8.40
N ASN A 252 2.19 6.13 8.00
CA ASN A 252 2.43 5.80 6.61
C ASN A 252 1.48 4.67 6.20
N HIS A 253 1.04 4.67 4.95
CA HIS A 253 0.45 3.51 4.30
C HIS A 253 1.44 2.34 4.31
N GLY A 254 2.73 2.61 4.07
CA GLY A 254 3.83 1.65 4.14
C GLY A 254 3.98 0.75 2.91
N ASP A 255 3.00 0.78 2.02
CA ASP A 255 2.98 0.07 0.73
C ASP A 255 2.27 0.90 -0.37
N PHE A 256 2.71 2.15 -0.54
CA PHE A 256 1.98 3.18 -1.28
C PHE A 256 2.23 3.12 -2.81
N HIS A 257 1.68 2.10 -3.49
CA HIS A 257 1.85 1.92 -4.94
C HIS A 257 0.52 1.86 -5.72
N TYR A 258 0.55 2.00 -7.06
CA TYR A 258 -0.67 2.09 -7.87
C TYR A 258 -1.66 0.92 -7.71
N ASN A 259 -1.19 -0.29 -7.38
CA ASN A 259 -2.07 -1.44 -7.13
C ASN A 259 -2.87 -1.34 -5.80
N ASN A 260 -2.47 -0.46 -4.89
CA ASN A 260 -3.12 -0.23 -3.59
C ASN A 260 -3.97 1.07 -3.61
N MET A 261 -4.40 1.48 -4.80
CA MET A 261 -5.16 2.70 -5.04
C MET A 261 -6.35 2.43 -5.96
N LEU A 262 -7.52 2.91 -5.55
CA LEU A 262 -8.70 3.00 -6.40
C LEU A 262 -8.85 4.44 -6.85
N VAL A 263 -8.73 4.66 -8.16
CA VAL A 263 -8.70 5.97 -8.79
C VAL A 263 -10.06 6.26 -9.40
N ARG A 264 -10.52 7.49 -9.25
CA ARG A 264 -11.67 8.03 -9.98
C ARG A 264 -11.22 9.18 -10.84
N PHE A 265 -11.36 9.04 -12.15
CA PHE A 265 -11.04 10.09 -13.10
C PHE A 265 -12.19 11.09 -13.27
N ASP A 266 -11.88 12.24 -13.88
CA ASP A 266 -12.87 13.15 -14.43
C ASP A 266 -13.69 12.50 -15.57
N SER A 267 -14.67 13.24 -16.10
CA SER A 267 -15.54 12.74 -17.19
C SER A 267 -14.76 12.35 -18.44
N ASP A 268 -13.67 13.07 -18.71
CA ASP A 268 -12.88 12.97 -19.94
C ASP A 268 -11.73 11.95 -19.79
N ARG A 269 -11.59 11.38 -18.59
CA ARG A 269 -10.56 10.41 -18.19
C ARG A 269 -9.13 10.92 -18.38
N THR A 270 -8.93 12.23 -18.24
CA THR A 270 -7.61 12.86 -18.38
C THR A 270 -6.95 13.12 -17.03
N SER A 271 -7.76 13.51 -16.04
CA SER A 271 -7.29 13.92 -14.73
C SER A 271 -7.87 13.05 -13.62
N VAL A 272 -7.06 12.74 -12.62
CA VAL A 272 -7.50 12.07 -11.40
C VAL A 272 -8.34 13.04 -10.57
N ALA A 273 -9.63 12.74 -10.42
CA ALA A 273 -10.57 13.53 -9.63
C ALA A 273 -10.52 13.15 -8.14
N ASP A 274 -10.34 11.88 -7.80
CA ASP A 274 -10.19 11.42 -6.42
C ASP A 274 -9.52 10.04 -6.34
N VAL A 275 -9.05 9.68 -5.16
CA VAL A 275 -8.34 8.44 -4.87
C VAL A 275 -8.80 7.88 -3.53
N LEU A 276 -9.03 6.57 -3.47
CA LEU A 276 -9.19 5.82 -2.23
C LEU A 276 -8.00 4.86 -2.10
N LEU A 277 -7.41 4.80 -0.91
CA LEU A 277 -6.32 3.90 -0.60
C LEU A 277 -6.90 2.60 -0.01
N ILE A 278 -6.29 1.47 -0.37
CA ILE A 278 -6.66 0.13 0.07
C ILE A 278 -5.41 -0.63 0.49
N ASP A 279 -5.59 -1.70 1.28
CA ASP A 279 -4.51 -2.57 1.73
C ASP A 279 -3.51 -1.91 2.71
N TYR A 280 -3.97 -1.66 3.93
CA TYR A 280 -3.19 -0.98 4.99
C TYR A 280 -2.33 -1.94 5.83
N GLN A 281 -1.98 -3.11 5.29
CA GLN A 281 -1.31 -4.18 6.03
C GLN A 281 0.07 -3.76 6.58
N LEU A 282 0.83 -3.00 5.79
CA LEU A 282 2.18 -2.53 6.15
C LEU A 282 2.19 -1.14 6.79
N SER A 283 1.04 -0.61 7.18
CA SER A 283 0.94 0.73 7.76
C SER A 283 1.61 0.81 9.12
N PHE A 284 2.36 1.89 9.35
CA PHE A 284 3.14 2.08 10.57
C PHE A 284 3.42 3.57 10.82
N VAL A 285 3.79 3.92 12.05
CA VAL A 285 4.13 5.30 12.41
C VAL A 285 5.62 5.59 12.12
N GLY A 286 5.89 6.56 11.26
CA GLY A 286 7.24 6.89 10.84
C GLY A 286 7.34 8.23 10.09
N SER A 287 8.47 8.47 9.44
CA SER A 287 8.64 9.66 8.59
C SER A 287 7.71 9.60 7.37
N PRO A 288 7.08 10.72 6.95
CA PRO A 288 6.33 10.77 5.69
C PRO A 288 7.21 10.52 4.45
N ALA A 289 8.54 10.59 4.60
CA ALA A 289 9.49 10.30 3.53
C ALA A 289 9.34 8.89 2.94
N ILE A 290 8.89 7.93 3.74
CA ILE A 290 8.70 6.54 3.30
C ILE A 290 7.68 6.49 2.17
N ASP A 291 6.43 6.90 2.41
CA ASP A 291 5.41 6.88 1.35
C ASP A 291 5.73 7.84 0.20
N LEU A 292 6.52 8.90 0.42
CA LEU A 292 7.01 9.76 -0.66
C LEU A 292 7.98 9.06 -1.60
N PHE A 293 8.83 8.15 -1.10
CA PHE A 293 9.65 7.33 -1.99
C PHE A 293 8.79 6.35 -2.78
N TYR A 294 7.79 5.74 -2.17
CA TYR A 294 6.82 4.91 -2.87
C TYR A 294 6.08 5.70 -3.97
N LEU A 295 5.60 6.91 -3.67
CA LEU A 295 4.99 7.82 -4.65
C LEU A 295 5.92 8.10 -5.85
N LEU A 296 7.19 8.41 -5.58
CA LEU A 296 8.16 8.77 -6.63
C LEU A 296 8.55 7.61 -7.57
N TYR A 297 8.44 6.37 -7.09
CA TYR A 297 8.98 5.22 -7.80
C TYR A 297 7.93 4.20 -8.24
N LEU A 298 6.84 4.08 -7.51
CA LEU A 298 5.80 3.07 -7.71
C LEU A 298 4.41 3.69 -7.98
N VAL A 299 4.36 5.01 -8.25
CA VAL A 299 3.14 5.71 -8.64
C VAL A 299 3.40 6.65 -9.81
N CYS A 300 4.37 7.56 -9.72
CA CYS A 300 4.64 8.49 -10.81
C CYS A 300 5.55 7.89 -11.89
N ASP A 301 5.39 8.37 -13.12
CA ASP A 301 6.23 7.98 -14.25
C ASP A 301 7.66 8.50 -14.10
N ARG A 302 8.53 8.00 -14.98
CA ARG A 302 9.94 8.34 -14.99
C ARG A 302 10.17 9.83 -15.25
N GLU A 303 9.45 10.42 -16.19
CA GLU A 303 9.63 11.82 -16.57
C GLU A 303 9.30 12.75 -15.40
N THR A 304 8.18 12.48 -14.71
CA THR A 304 7.77 13.16 -13.49
C THR A 304 8.84 13.05 -12.41
N ARG A 305 9.38 11.85 -12.16
CA ARG A 305 10.44 11.65 -11.18
C ARG A 305 11.74 12.38 -11.54
N GLU A 306 12.15 12.37 -12.81
CA GLU A 306 13.43 12.95 -13.22
C GLU A 306 13.39 14.48 -13.32
N LYS A 307 12.28 15.03 -13.82
CA LYS A 307 12.16 16.47 -14.09
C LYS A 307 11.41 17.25 -13.00
N HIS A 308 10.52 16.58 -12.26
CA HIS A 308 9.56 17.24 -11.38
C HIS A 308 9.54 16.71 -9.94
N ARG A 309 10.57 15.95 -9.51
CA ARG A 309 10.63 15.40 -8.14
C ARG A 309 10.47 16.46 -7.06
N GLN A 310 11.23 17.55 -7.12
CA GLN A 310 11.17 18.62 -6.12
C GLN A 310 9.83 19.34 -6.18
N GLU A 311 9.26 19.51 -7.36
CA GLU A 311 7.93 20.10 -7.54
C GLU A 311 6.84 19.23 -6.88
N LEU A 312 6.89 17.92 -7.07
CA LEU A 312 5.94 16.98 -6.46
C LEU A 312 6.07 16.91 -4.94
N ILE A 313 7.30 16.90 -4.41
CA ILE A 313 7.56 16.95 -2.95
C ILE A 313 7.06 18.27 -2.36
N TYR A 314 7.30 19.39 -3.05
CA TYR A 314 6.80 20.69 -2.66
C TYR A 314 5.27 20.74 -2.66
N HIS A 315 4.63 20.21 -3.71
CA HIS A 315 3.17 20.11 -3.80
C HIS A 315 2.58 19.31 -2.65
N TYR A 316 3.14 18.12 -2.36
CA TYR A 316 2.76 17.32 -1.20
C TYR A 316 2.88 18.12 0.11
N HIS A 317 4.03 18.79 0.33
CA HIS A 317 4.28 19.56 1.55
C HIS A 317 3.26 20.69 1.71
N ARG A 318 2.95 21.41 0.63
CA ARG A 318 1.92 22.45 0.62
C ARG A 318 0.56 21.89 1.03
N GLN A 319 0.15 20.76 0.45
CA GLN A 319 -1.12 20.13 0.78
C GLN A 319 -1.17 19.60 2.22
N LEU A 320 -0.03 19.14 2.75
CA LEU A 320 0.10 18.70 4.15
C LEU A 320 -0.14 19.90 5.09
N VAL A 321 0.59 21.00 4.88
CA VAL A 321 0.48 22.23 5.68
C VAL A 321 -0.92 22.82 5.60
N GLU A 322 -1.51 22.91 4.40
CA GLU A 322 -2.87 23.41 4.20
C GLU A 322 -3.91 22.54 4.90
N THR A 323 -3.74 21.22 4.85
CA THR A 323 -4.66 20.30 5.54
C THR A 323 -4.53 20.42 7.06
N LEU A 324 -3.30 20.49 7.59
CA LEU A 324 -3.05 20.71 9.03
C LEU A 324 -3.71 22.00 9.53
N ALA A 325 -3.62 23.08 8.76
CA ALA A 325 -4.29 24.34 9.08
C ALA A 325 -5.82 24.19 9.09
N LYS A 326 -6.40 23.52 8.07
CA LYS A 326 -7.86 23.30 7.98
C LYS A 326 -8.41 22.46 9.13
N VAL A 327 -7.69 21.42 9.57
CA VAL A 327 -8.10 20.59 10.70
C VAL A 327 -7.84 21.22 12.06
N GLY A 328 -7.29 22.45 12.09
CA GLY A 328 -7.05 23.20 13.32
C GLY A 328 -5.90 22.66 14.17
N HIS A 329 -4.85 22.13 13.54
CA HIS A 329 -3.66 21.64 14.25
C HIS A 329 -2.94 22.76 15.01
N ILE A 330 -2.67 22.56 16.30
CA ILE A 330 -2.04 23.56 17.20
C ILE A 330 -0.55 23.23 17.49
N GLY A 331 -0.04 22.11 16.98
CA GLY A 331 1.34 21.66 17.22
C GLY A 331 2.35 22.11 16.17
N LYS A 332 3.52 21.45 16.16
CA LYS A 332 4.58 21.66 15.16
C LYS A 332 4.04 21.40 13.76
N VAL A 333 4.39 22.26 12.80
CA VAL A 333 4.17 22.04 11.37
C VAL A 333 5.55 21.86 10.73
N PRO A 334 5.81 20.77 10.00
CA PRO A 334 7.13 20.54 9.41
C PRO A 334 7.40 21.57 8.32
N THR A 335 8.63 22.09 8.28
CA THR A 335 9.09 22.91 7.15
C THR A 335 9.42 22.03 5.95
N LEU A 336 9.47 22.62 4.75
CA LEU A 336 9.91 21.90 3.56
C LEU A 336 11.36 21.43 3.69
N PHE A 337 12.21 22.23 4.36
CA PHE A 337 13.60 21.87 4.62
C PHE A 337 13.69 20.61 5.50
N GLU A 338 12.98 20.58 6.62
CA GLU A 338 12.91 19.42 7.51
C GLU A 338 12.41 18.16 6.79
N LEU A 339 11.40 18.30 5.91
CA LEU A 339 10.94 17.17 5.09
C LEU A 339 12.04 16.66 4.15
N ASN A 340 12.82 17.56 3.54
CA ASN A 340 13.94 17.16 2.68
C ASN A 340 15.08 16.52 3.49
N GLU A 341 15.34 17.00 4.71
CA GLU A 341 16.28 16.33 5.62
C GLU A 341 15.82 14.91 5.95
N ASP A 342 14.53 14.72 6.22
CA ASP A 342 13.98 13.40 6.49
C ASP A 342 14.04 12.48 5.26
N MET A 343 13.82 13.02 4.06
CA MET A 343 14.07 12.28 2.81
C MET A 343 15.54 11.84 2.70
N LEU A 344 16.51 12.68 3.07
CA LEU A 344 17.93 12.29 3.08
C LEU A 344 18.23 11.22 4.13
N LYS A 345 17.72 11.35 5.36
CA LYS A 345 17.89 10.36 6.44
C LYS A 345 17.29 9.00 6.05
N CYS A 346 16.18 8.99 5.32
CA CYS A 346 15.52 7.78 4.82
C CYS A 346 16.08 7.29 3.48
N GLY A 347 17.14 7.91 2.95
CA GLY A 347 17.63 7.69 1.59
C GLY A 347 18.01 6.25 1.23
N PHE A 348 18.38 5.43 2.21
CA PHE A 348 18.62 4.00 1.97
C PHE A 348 17.37 3.28 1.45
N LEU A 349 16.17 3.69 1.86
CA LEU A 349 14.91 3.15 1.34
C LEU A 349 14.73 3.44 -0.16
N GLU A 350 15.24 4.57 -0.65
CA GLU A 350 15.24 4.89 -2.09
C GLU A 350 16.03 3.84 -2.88
N VAL A 351 17.18 3.41 -2.35
CA VAL A 351 18.00 2.35 -2.93
C VAL A 351 17.28 1.00 -2.88
N VAL A 352 16.65 0.67 -1.75
CA VAL A 352 15.87 -0.57 -1.59
C VAL A 352 14.70 -0.61 -2.58
N ILE A 353 13.94 0.46 -2.75
CA ILE A 353 12.84 0.50 -3.74
C ILE A 353 13.40 0.33 -5.16
N ALA A 354 14.47 1.05 -5.48
CA ALA A 354 15.07 1.00 -6.81
C ALA A 354 15.59 -0.40 -7.17
N VAL A 355 16.17 -1.12 -6.22
CA VAL A 355 16.75 -2.45 -6.43
C VAL A 355 15.72 -3.56 -6.26
N CYS A 356 14.87 -3.49 -5.23
CA CYS A 356 14.02 -4.60 -4.82
C CYS A 356 12.57 -4.51 -5.31
N PHE A 357 12.11 -3.38 -5.85
CA PHE A 357 10.71 -3.20 -6.26
C PHE A 357 10.58 -2.87 -7.75
N ILE A 358 11.36 -1.91 -8.26
CA ILE A 358 11.27 -1.50 -9.68
C ILE A 358 11.45 -2.64 -10.69
N PRO A 359 12.39 -3.61 -10.53
CA PRO A 359 12.54 -4.69 -11.51
C PRO A 359 11.25 -5.49 -11.72
N PHE A 360 10.44 -5.63 -10.67
CA PHE A 360 9.20 -6.41 -10.68
C PHE A 360 8.07 -5.69 -11.43
N LEU A 361 8.17 -4.36 -11.64
CA LEU A 361 7.26 -3.64 -12.54
C LEU A 361 7.36 -4.14 -13.99
N PHE A 362 8.47 -4.80 -14.35
CA PHE A 362 8.73 -5.37 -15.67
C PHE A 362 8.60 -6.91 -15.69
N ALA A 363 8.17 -7.52 -14.58
CA ALA A 363 7.96 -8.95 -14.53
C ALA A 363 6.71 -9.36 -15.32
N ASP A 364 6.80 -10.50 -16.00
CA ASP A 364 5.68 -11.14 -16.69
C ASP A 364 4.94 -12.06 -15.71
N TYR A 365 3.91 -11.49 -15.09
CA TYR A 365 3.01 -12.19 -14.17
C TYR A 365 2.06 -13.18 -14.87
N GLY A 366 2.10 -13.29 -16.20
CA GLY A 366 1.42 -14.33 -16.96
C GLY A 366 2.18 -15.67 -16.98
N THR A 367 3.44 -15.69 -16.54
CA THR A 367 4.23 -16.92 -16.48
C THR A 367 3.79 -17.80 -15.30
N ALA A 368 3.94 -19.12 -15.44
CA ALA A 368 3.70 -20.07 -14.34
C ALA A 368 4.78 -20.03 -13.24
N LEU A 369 5.86 -19.25 -13.46
CA LEU A 369 6.98 -19.13 -12.56
C LEU A 369 6.67 -18.10 -11.47
N ASN A 370 6.78 -18.51 -10.20
CA ASN A 370 6.68 -17.58 -9.10
C ASN A 370 8.00 -16.84 -8.90
N VAL A 371 8.11 -15.61 -9.41
CA VAL A 371 9.34 -14.80 -9.31
C VAL A 371 9.81 -14.52 -7.86
N PHE A 372 8.91 -14.68 -6.89
CA PHE A 372 9.18 -14.47 -5.47
C PHE A 372 9.64 -15.72 -4.74
N ASP A 373 9.68 -16.88 -5.41
CA ASP A 373 10.23 -18.09 -4.81
C ASP A 373 11.77 -18.06 -4.77
N ASN A 374 12.33 -19.01 -4.02
CA ASN A 374 13.79 -19.17 -3.85
C ASN A 374 14.37 -20.26 -4.75
N SER A 375 13.65 -20.70 -5.78
CA SER A 375 14.14 -21.64 -6.78
C SER A 375 15.25 -21.02 -7.61
N GLN A 376 16.07 -21.87 -8.24
CA GLN A 376 17.10 -21.39 -9.16
C GLN A 376 16.50 -20.71 -10.38
N ASP A 377 15.35 -21.19 -10.86
CA ASP A 377 14.65 -20.60 -12.01
C ASP A 377 14.15 -19.18 -11.70
N ALA A 378 13.56 -18.96 -10.51
CA ALA A 378 13.15 -17.61 -10.09
C ALA A 378 14.35 -16.69 -9.89
N LYS A 379 15.45 -17.18 -9.29
CA LYS A 379 16.70 -16.39 -9.17
C LYS A 379 17.25 -15.99 -10.54
N GLN A 380 17.25 -16.92 -11.49
CA GLN A 380 17.70 -16.65 -12.86
C GLN A 380 16.78 -15.65 -13.55
N TYR A 381 15.46 -15.75 -13.35
CA TYR A 381 14.51 -14.78 -13.87
C TYR A 381 14.73 -13.39 -13.27
N ARG A 382 15.00 -13.27 -11.96
CA ARG A 382 15.36 -11.99 -11.31
C ARG A 382 16.64 -11.39 -11.90
N ARG A 383 17.66 -12.20 -12.21
CA ARG A 383 18.85 -11.74 -12.94
C ARG A 383 18.51 -11.19 -14.32
N GLN A 384 17.57 -11.80 -15.04
CA GLN A 384 17.10 -11.29 -16.33
C GLN A 384 16.41 -9.92 -16.16
N LEU A 385 15.57 -9.76 -15.14
CA LEU A 385 14.93 -8.46 -14.84
C LEU A 385 15.96 -7.35 -14.62
N TYR A 386 17.02 -7.63 -13.86
CA TYR A 386 18.11 -6.66 -13.66
C TYR A 386 18.85 -6.29 -14.95
N ASN A 387 18.97 -7.22 -15.89
CA ASN A 387 19.62 -6.95 -17.18
C ASN A 387 18.65 -6.39 -18.24
N GLY A 388 17.36 -6.23 -17.91
CA GLY A 388 16.35 -5.69 -18.81
C GLY A 388 16.60 -4.23 -19.18
N THR A 389 16.43 -3.90 -20.46
CA THR A 389 16.70 -2.56 -21.01
C THR A 389 15.94 -1.44 -20.29
N GLU A 390 14.66 -1.64 -19.98
CA GLU A 390 13.83 -0.63 -19.32
C GLU A 390 14.23 -0.40 -17.86
N TYR A 391 14.62 -1.46 -17.14
CA TYR A 391 15.17 -1.32 -15.80
C TYR A 391 16.53 -0.62 -15.80
N ARG A 392 17.44 -1.03 -16.69
CA ARG A 392 18.78 -0.42 -16.82
C ARG A 392 18.71 1.08 -17.10
N LYS A 393 17.81 1.49 -18.01
CA LYS A 393 17.51 2.89 -18.29
C LYS A 393 17.13 3.70 -17.04
N ILE A 394 16.54 3.08 -16.02
CA ILE A 394 16.16 3.71 -14.75
C ILE A 394 17.30 3.66 -13.73
N ILE A 395 17.90 2.50 -13.48
CA ILE A 395 18.85 2.32 -12.38
C ILE A 395 20.23 2.93 -12.66
N GLU A 396 20.71 2.90 -13.91
CA GLU A 396 22.03 3.41 -14.28
C GLU A 396 22.24 4.89 -13.90
N PRO A 397 21.34 5.84 -14.20
CA PRO A 397 21.48 7.22 -13.76
C PRO A 397 21.26 7.41 -12.25
N LEU A 398 20.59 6.49 -11.56
CA LEU A 398 20.35 6.56 -10.12
C LEU A 398 21.58 6.14 -9.31
N LEU A 399 22.39 5.20 -9.78
CA LEU A 399 23.57 4.71 -9.06
C LEU A 399 24.58 5.84 -8.71
N PRO A 400 24.98 6.74 -9.63
CA PRO A 400 25.77 7.92 -9.27
C PRO A 400 25.08 8.80 -8.21
N ASN A 401 23.76 8.97 -8.32
CA ASN A 401 22.99 9.80 -7.39
C ASN A 401 23.00 9.21 -5.97
N PHE A 402 22.77 7.90 -5.83
CA PHE A 402 22.85 7.20 -4.55
C PHE A 402 24.25 7.29 -3.94
N LEU A 403 25.29 7.16 -4.77
CA LEU A 403 26.67 7.35 -4.33
C LEU A 403 26.93 8.78 -3.84
N HIS A 404 26.57 9.80 -4.62
CA HIS A 404 26.86 11.21 -4.29
C HIS A 404 26.07 11.72 -3.09
N LYS A 405 24.91 11.13 -2.79
CA LYS A 405 24.12 11.42 -1.59
C LYS A 405 24.59 10.64 -0.35
N GLY A 406 25.55 9.73 -0.49
CA GLY A 406 26.05 8.90 0.61
C GLY A 406 25.09 7.79 1.04
N PHE A 407 24.13 7.40 0.19
CA PHE A 407 23.17 6.34 0.54
C PHE A 407 23.80 4.94 0.54
N LEU A 408 25.00 4.82 -0.03
CA LEU A 408 25.77 3.58 -0.12
C LEU A 408 27.01 3.57 0.81
N ASP A 409 27.12 4.54 1.72
CA ASP A 409 28.23 4.66 2.69
C ASP A 409 27.85 4.17 4.08
#